data_AF-A0A0M9E3I0-F1
#
_entry.id   AF-A0A0M9E3I0-F1
#
_cell.length_a   1.000
_cell.length_b   1.000
_cell.length_c   1.000
_cell.angle_alpha   90.00
_cell.angle_beta   90.00
_cell.angle_gamma   90.00
#
_symmetry.space_group_name_H-M   'P 1'
#
loop_
_entity.id
_entity.type
_entity.pdbx_description
1 polymer ?
#
loop_
_entity_poly.entity_id
_entity_poly.type
_entity_poly.pdbx_seq_one_letter_code
_entity_poly.pdbx_strand_id
1 'polypeptide(L)'
;MPVIAFDTYAYVKKLRDANLPEAQASAHADAIKGLIETNLASKDDIKDIHYDISDTKTDISNINSEMSEMKTDISNIKTDILNIKSEMSEMKTDISNIKTDILNIKSEMSEMKTEMSEMKTDISDFKRKVDNEFANVRQEMANNQAIVNNEFANIRQEMAKNQAIVDNEFASIKQEMTKNQAINDQKFEQVRTAFARMESKITTSQNTMIKWIIAIFIASTTLNISLMKLLF
;
A
#
# COMPACT_ATOMS: atom_id res chain seq x y z
N MET A 1 16.41 31.68 -109.01
CA MET A 1 16.30 33.07 -108.51
C MET A 1 15.82 33.96 -109.63
N PRO A 2 14.67 34.64 -109.52
CA PRO A 2 14.31 35.70 -110.44
C PRO A 2 15.17 36.92 -110.10
N VAL A 3 16.30 37.07 -110.79
CA VAL A 3 17.13 38.27 -110.74
C VAL A 3 16.26 39.44 -111.16
N ILE A 4 16.34 40.58 -110.45
CA ILE A 4 15.80 41.84 -110.98
C ILE A 4 16.65 42.14 -112.21
N ALA A 5 16.19 41.68 -113.37
CA ALA A 5 16.91 41.86 -114.61
C ALA A 5 16.79 43.34 -114.99
N PHE A 6 17.81 44.12 -114.62
CA PHE A 6 17.96 45.45 -115.17
C PHE A 6 18.28 45.30 -116.66
N ASP A 7 17.25 45.48 -117.50
CA ASP A 7 17.38 45.39 -118.94
C ASP A 7 18.24 46.55 -119.45
N THR A 8 19.55 46.28 -119.47
CA THR A 8 20.60 47.23 -119.85
C THR A 8 20.38 47.69 -121.28
N TYR A 9 19.92 46.81 -122.18
CA TYR A 9 19.68 47.13 -123.58
C TYR A 9 18.49 48.09 -123.76
N ALA A 10 17.35 47.80 -123.12
CA ALA A 10 16.18 48.68 -123.16
C ALA A 10 16.49 50.05 -122.53
N TYR A 11 17.31 50.09 -121.48
CA TYR A 11 17.74 51.33 -120.83
C TYR A 11 18.68 52.16 -121.71
N VAL A 12 19.71 51.55 -122.32
CA VAL A 12 20.60 52.22 -123.29
C VAL A 12 19.81 52.79 -124.47
N LYS A 13 18.84 52.04 -125.01
CA LYS A 13 18.00 52.49 -126.13
C LYS A 13 17.22 53.77 -125.78
N LYS A 14 16.58 53.82 -124.59
CA LYS A 14 15.86 55.01 -124.12
C LYS A 14 16.76 56.25 -123.99
N LEU A 15 18.01 56.07 -123.54
CA LEU A 15 18.96 57.18 -123.42
C LEU A 15 19.43 57.70 -124.79
N ARG A 16 19.63 56.80 -125.76
CA ARG A 16 19.96 57.17 -127.15
C ARG A 16 18.82 57.94 -127.83
N ASP A 17 17.58 57.49 -127.63
CA ASP A 17 16.38 58.16 -128.15
C ASP A 17 16.19 59.56 -127.53
N ALA A 18 16.82 59.84 -126.39
CA ALA A 18 16.92 61.14 -125.74
C ALA A 18 18.17 61.96 -126.15
N ASN A 19 18.80 61.63 -127.28
CA ASN A 19 20.02 62.26 -127.83
C ASN A 19 21.31 62.09 -126.99
N LEU A 20 21.40 61.11 -126.08
CA LEU A 20 22.65 60.80 -125.38
C LEU A 20 23.59 59.94 -126.27
N PRO A 21 24.87 60.31 -126.45
CA PRO A 21 25.85 59.49 -127.18
C PRO A 21 25.94 58.05 -126.67
N GLU A 22 26.09 57.08 -127.58
CA GLU A 22 26.06 55.64 -127.28
C GLU A 22 27.06 55.21 -126.19
N ALA A 23 28.28 55.77 -126.21
CA ALA A 23 29.29 55.51 -125.19
C ALA A 23 28.86 56.00 -123.80
N GLN A 24 28.18 57.15 -123.72
CA GLN A 24 27.67 57.70 -122.46
C GLN A 24 26.44 56.92 -121.97
N ALA A 25 25.56 56.51 -122.89
CA ALA A 25 24.40 55.67 -122.57
C ALA A 25 24.80 54.30 -122.02
N SER A 26 25.81 53.65 -122.62
CA SER A 26 26.37 52.40 -122.12
C SER A 26 27.01 52.57 -120.75
N ALA A 27 27.85 53.61 -120.57
CA ALA A 27 28.49 53.88 -119.28
C ALA A 27 27.46 54.15 -118.16
N HIS A 28 26.37 54.87 -118.46
CA HIS A 28 25.27 55.06 -117.51
C HIS A 28 24.56 53.74 -117.16
N ALA A 29 24.30 52.90 -118.17
CA ALA A 29 23.63 51.63 -117.96
C ALA A 29 24.50 50.65 -117.16
N ASP A 30 25.81 50.60 -117.43
CA ASP A 30 26.78 49.78 -116.69
C ASP A 30 26.94 50.28 -115.24
N ALA A 31 26.99 51.60 -115.03
CA ALA A 31 27.04 52.18 -113.69
C ALA A 31 25.79 51.85 -112.87
N ILE A 32 24.60 51.94 -113.48
CA ILE A 32 23.33 51.61 -112.81
C ILE A 32 23.20 50.11 -112.56
N LYS A 33 23.60 49.28 -113.52
CA LYS A 33 23.65 47.83 -113.35
C LYS A 33 24.55 47.45 -112.16
N GLY A 34 25.75 48.03 -112.10
CA GLY A 34 26.67 47.84 -110.98
C GLY A 34 26.04 48.22 -109.63
N LEU A 35 25.41 49.41 -109.55
CA LEU A 35 24.71 49.86 -108.34
C LEU A 35 23.57 48.91 -107.93
N ILE A 36 22.81 48.36 -108.89
CA ILE A 36 21.70 47.44 -108.62
C ILE A 36 22.22 46.07 -108.15
N GLU A 37 23.31 45.57 -108.75
CA GLU A 37 23.86 44.25 -108.43
C GLU A 37 24.68 44.24 -107.14
N THR A 38 25.32 45.35 -106.74
CA THR A 38 26.21 45.37 -105.57
C THR A 38 25.63 46.03 -104.33
N ASN A 39 24.71 46.99 -104.46
CA ASN A 39 24.30 47.85 -103.34
C ASN A 39 22.84 47.70 -102.91
N LEU A 40 22.03 46.91 -103.63
CA LEU A 40 20.62 46.71 -103.31
C LEU A 40 20.36 45.28 -102.84
N ALA A 41 19.53 45.14 -101.80
CA ALA A 41 19.03 43.85 -101.37
C ALA A 41 18.06 43.27 -102.42
N SER A 42 18.16 41.96 -102.65
CA SER A 42 17.25 41.21 -103.51
C SER A 42 15.92 40.90 -102.79
N LYS A 43 14.92 40.44 -103.56
CA LYS A 43 13.66 39.96 -102.98
C LYS A 43 13.84 38.72 -102.11
N ASP A 44 14.84 37.90 -102.40
CA ASP A 44 15.11 36.69 -101.64
C ASP A 44 15.79 37.05 -100.31
N ASP A 45 16.72 38.02 -100.29
CA ASP A 45 17.28 38.58 -99.03
C ASP A 45 16.17 39.11 -98.11
N ILE A 46 15.18 39.81 -98.67
CA ILE A 46 14.03 40.32 -97.91
C ILE A 46 13.16 39.18 -97.37
N LYS A 47 12.98 38.09 -98.14
CA LYS A 47 12.23 36.91 -97.67
C LYS A 47 12.96 36.18 -96.56
N ASP A 48 14.26 36.01 -96.68
CA ASP A 48 15.08 35.35 -95.66
C ASP A 48 15.02 36.14 -94.35
N ILE A 49 15.21 37.47 -94.41
CA ILE A 49 14.99 38.36 -93.27
C ILE A 49 13.57 38.23 -92.71
N HIS A 50 12.56 38.06 -93.55
CA HIS A 50 11.17 37.88 -93.10
C HIS A 50 10.97 36.55 -92.35
N TYR A 51 11.63 35.48 -92.79
CA TYR A 51 11.64 34.20 -92.08
C TYR A 51 12.38 34.33 -90.75
N ASP A 52 13.59 34.90 -90.73
CA ASP A 52 14.36 35.11 -89.49
C ASP A 52 13.57 35.95 -88.46
N ILE A 53 12.87 37.00 -88.91
CA ILE A 53 12.00 37.82 -88.05
C ILE A 53 10.84 36.98 -87.50
N SER A 54 10.24 36.11 -88.33
CA SER A 54 9.13 35.26 -87.92
C SER A 54 9.56 34.20 -86.89
N ASP A 55 10.73 33.60 -87.09
CA ASP A 55 11.33 32.65 -86.15
C ASP A 55 11.69 33.34 -84.83
N THR A 56 12.37 34.49 -84.90
CA THR A 56 12.68 35.31 -83.71
C THR A 56 11.43 35.68 -82.92
N LYS A 57 10.32 36.01 -83.61
CA LYS A 57 9.05 36.32 -82.97
C LYS A 57 8.46 35.10 -82.24
N THR A 58 8.64 33.90 -82.81
CA THR A 58 8.22 32.64 -82.19
C THR A 58 9.05 32.36 -80.94
N ASP A 59 10.37 32.50 -81.01
CA ASP A 59 11.27 32.32 -79.86
C ASP A 59 10.94 33.29 -78.72
N ILE A 60 10.70 34.56 -79.04
CA ILE A 60 10.26 35.56 -78.05
C ILE A 60 8.94 35.14 -77.38
N SER A 61 8.00 34.58 -78.13
CA SER A 61 6.73 34.09 -77.58
C SER A 61 6.93 32.90 -76.63
N ASN A 62 7.83 31.99 -76.96
CA ASN A 62 8.17 30.84 -76.12
C ASN A 62 8.85 31.30 -74.82
N ILE A 63 9.85 32.17 -74.90
CA ILE A 63 10.54 32.75 -73.74
C ILE A 63 9.55 33.46 -72.79
N ASN A 64 8.60 34.21 -73.33
CA ASN A 64 7.57 34.88 -72.52
C ASN A 64 6.64 33.89 -71.81
N SER A 65 6.39 32.73 -72.43
CA SER A 65 5.57 31.66 -71.83
C SER A 65 6.34 30.99 -70.68
N GLU A 66 7.60 30.59 -70.91
CA GLU A 66 8.47 30.01 -69.88
C GLU A 66 8.69 30.97 -68.70
N MET A 67 8.85 32.27 -68.97
CA MET A 67 8.97 33.27 -67.90
C MET A 67 7.67 33.44 -67.10
N SER A 68 6.50 33.25 -67.71
CA SER A 68 5.22 33.25 -67.00
C SER A 68 5.06 32.03 -66.10
N GLU A 69 5.48 30.85 -66.57
CA GLU A 69 5.50 29.62 -65.77
C GLU A 69 6.47 29.76 -64.58
N MET A 70 7.69 30.24 -64.82
CA MET A 70 8.69 30.44 -63.77
C MET A 70 8.21 31.41 -62.68
N LYS A 71 7.47 32.48 -63.05
CA LYS A 71 6.85 33.38 -62.07
C LYS A 71 5.80 32.67 -61.22
N THR A 72 5.05 31.74 -61.81
CA THR A 72 4.06 30.93 -61.09
C THR A 72 4.74 29.99 -60.10
N ASP A 73 5.80 29.29 -60.53
CA ASP A 73 6.57 28.40 -59.67
C ASP A 73 7.22 29.16 -58.50
N ILE A 74 7.80 30.33 -58.75
CA ILE A 74 8.36 31.19 -57.68
C ILE A 74 7.27 31.59 -56.67
N SER A 75 6.05 31.87 -57.13
CA SER A 75 4.92 32.19 -56.25
C SER A 75 4.50 31.00 -55.39
N ASN A 76 4.48 29.79 -55.98
CA ASN A 76 4.17 28.55 -55.25
C ASN A 76 5.24 28.25 -54.19
N ILE A 77 6.53 28.31 -54.56
CA ILE A 77 7.65 28.12 -53.63
C ILE A 77 7.57 29.12 -52.46
N LYS A 78 7.21 30.38 -52.74
CA LYS A 78 7.05 31.38 -51.68
C LYS A 78 5.93 31.02 -50.71
N THR A 79 4.84 30.44 -51.21
CA THR A 79 3.72 29.96 -50.39
C THR A 79 4.15 28.77 -49.53
N ASP A 80 4.84 27.79 -50.11
CA ASP A 80 5.34 26.62 -49.39
C ASP A 80 6.32 27.01 -48.28
N ILE A 81 7.21 27.97 -48.54
CA ILE A 81 8.13 28.51 -47.52
C ILE A 81 7.37 29.15 -46.35
N LEU A 82 6.25 29.84 -46.61
CA LEU A 82 5.43 30.42 -45.55
C LEU A 82 4.74 29.35 -44.71
N ASN A 83 4.21 28.30 -45.36
CA ASN A 83 3.59 27.16 -44.67
C ASN A 83 4.60 26.44 -43.77
N ILE A 84 5.79 26.10 -44.30
CA ILE A 84 6.86 25.47 -43.53
C ILE A 84 7.26 26.31 -42.32
N LYS A 85 7.33 27.65 -42.47
CA LYS A 85 7.62 28.55 -41.34
C LYS A 85 6.54 28.50 -40.27
N SER A 86 5.27 28.39 -40.66
CA SER A 86 4.15 28.24 -39.71
C SER A 86 4.25 26.93 -38.94
N GLU A 87 4.40 25.81 -39.65
CA GLU A 87 4.54 24.47 -39.06
C GLU A 87 5.75 24.40 -38.11
N MET A 88 6.89 24.98 -38.49
CA MET A 88 8.06 25.07 -37.60
C MET A 88 7.79 25.90 -36.34
N SER A 89 6.92 26.90 -36.40
CA SER A 89 6.54 27.70 -35.24
C SER A 89 5.63 26.91 -34.30
N GLU A 90 4.67 26.17 -34.85
CA GLU A 90 3.79 25.28 -34.09
C GLU A 90 4.57 24.17 -33.39
N MET A 91 5.47 23.48 -34.12
CA MET A 91 6.35 22.46 -33.55
C MET A 91 7.21 23.00 -32.40
N LYS A 92 7.69 24.25 -32.48
CA LYS A 92 8.44 24.87 -31.37
C LYS A 92 7.58 25.07 -30.12
N THR A 93 6.33 25.47 -30.31
CA THR A 93 5.35 25.60 -29.22
C THR A 93 5.08 24.24 -28.58
N ASP A 94 4.83 23.22 -29.38
CA ASP A 94 4.56 21.86 -28.89
C ASP A 94 5.74 21.29 -28.11
N ILE A 95 6.97 21.44 -28.62
CA ILE A 95 8.19 21.04 -27.91
C ILE A 95 8.31 21.78 -26.56
N SER A 96 7.97 23.07 -26.52
CA SER A 96 7.98 23.83 -25.27
C SER A 96 6.95 23.31 -24.27
N ASN A 97 5.75 22.97 -24.72
CA ASN A 97 4.69 22.40 -23.88
C ASN A 97 5.09 21.03 -23.33
N ILE A 98 5.59 20.13 -24.19
CA ILE A 98 6.11 18.81 -23.79
C ILE A 98 7.21 18.95 -22.73
N LYS A 99 8.10 19.94 -22.87
CA LYS A 99 9.16 20.20 -21.89
C LYS A 99 8.58 20.58 -20.53
N THR A 100 7.53 21.41 -20.51
CA THR A 100 6.82 21.78 -19.27
C THR A 100 6.15 20.57 -18.64
N ASP A 101 5.45 19.75 -19.43
CA ASP A 101 4.77 18.55 -18.93
C ASP A 101 5.76 17.55 -18.32
N ILE A 102 6.92 17.34 -18.95
CA ILE A 102 8.00 16.50 -18.42
C ILE A 102 8.51 17.03 -17.07
N LEU A 103 8.61 18.35 -16.89
CA LEU A 103 9.02 18.94 -15.61
C LEU A 103 7.97 18.72 -14.53
N ASN A 104 6.69 18.88 -14.85
CA ASN A 104 5.58 18.63 -13.92
C ASN A 104 5.54 17.17 -13.48
N ILE A 105 5.61 16.23 -14.43
CA ILE A 105 5.65 14.79 -14.14
C ILE A 105 6.84 14.43 -13.24
N LYS A 106 8.01 15.06 -13.45
CA LYS A 106 9.17 14.86 -12.57
C LYS A 106 8.93 15.36 -11.15
N SER A 107 8.24 16.49 -10.98
CA SER A 107 7.88 17.02 -9.66
C SER A 107 6.92 16.06 -8.94
N GLU A 108 5.83 15.67 -9.61
CA GLU A 108 4.82 14.75 -9.08
C GLU A 108 5.44 13.39 -8.67
N MET A 109 6.34 12.84 -9.50
CA MET A 109 7.06 11.62 -9.14
C MET A 109 7.96 11.79 -7.91
N SER A 110 8.56 12.97 -7.73
CA SER A 110 9.37 13.26 -6.55
C SER A 110 8.52 13.37 -5.28
N GLU A 111 7.35 13.99 -5.38
CA GLU A 111 6.38 14.10 -4.28
C GLU A 111 5.86 12.72 -3.87
N MET A 112 5.38 11.92 -4.83
CA MET A 112 4.93 10.54 -4.55
C MET A 112 6.02 9.69 -3.88
N LYS A 113 7.29 9.86 -4.27
CA LYS A 113 8.40 9.13 -3.66
C LYS A 113 8.60 9.52 -2.19
N THR A 114 8.43 10.80 -1.86
CA THR A 114 8.48 11.30 -0.49
C THR A 114 7.33 10.73 0.35
N GLU A 115 6.09 10.85 -0.14
CA GLU A 115 4.90 10.32 0.53
C GLU A 115 5.01 8.80 0.79
N MET A 116 5.54 8.04 -0.17
CA MET A 116 5.73 6.60 0.00
C MET A 116 6.79 6.26 1.06
N SER A 117 7.81 7.11 1.22
CA SER A 117 8.82 6.98 2.27
C SER A 117 8.25 7.30 3.66
N GLU A 118 7.42 8.34 3.76
CA GLU A 118 6.72 8.71 5.00
C GLU A 118 5.77 7.60 5.43
N MET A 119 4.92 7.10 4.52
CA MET A 119 4.02 5.98 4.80
C MET A 119 4.77 4.72 5.25
N LYS A 120 5.95 4.43 4.69
CA LYS A 120 6.78 3.31 5.13
C LYS A 120 7.29 3.49 6.56
N THR A 121 7.60 4.73 6.94
CA THR A 121 8.03 5.08 8.30
C THR A 121 6.87 4.92 9.27
N ASP A 122 5.70 5.46 8.94
CA ASP A 122 4.48 5.36 9.76
C ASP A 122 4.07 3.91 10.00
N ILE A 123 4.10 3.06 8.97
CA ILE A 123 3.80 1.63 9.10
C ILE A 123 4.81 0.94 10.04
N SER A 124 6.08 1.31 9.96
CA SER A 124 7.13 0.73 10.81
C SER A 124 6.95 1.14 12.28
N ASP A 125 6.60 2.40 12.53
CA ASP A 125 6.31 2.91 13.87
C ASP A 125 5.04 2.31 14.45
N PHE A 126 3.98 2.19 13.64
CA PHE A 126 2.76 1.52 14.05
C PHE A 126 3.02 0.07 14.45
N LYS A 127 3.78 -0.68 13.63
CA LYS A 127 4.16 -2.06 13.95
C LYS A 127 4.92 -2.15 15.27
N ARG A 128 5.89 -1.27 15.50
CA ARG A 128 6.66 -1.21 16.76
C ARG A 128 5.76 -0.92 17.95
N LYS A 129 4.81 0.01 17.81
CA LYS A 129 3.84 0.32 18.88
C LYS A 129 2.99 -0.90 19.21
N VAL A 130 2.45 -1.57 18.20
CA VAL A 130 1.64 -2.79 18.37
C VAL A 130 2.44 -3.89 19.06
N ASP A 131 3.67 -4.14 18.62
CA ASP A 131 4.55 -5.16 19.23
C ASP A 131 4.82 -4.87 20.72
N ASN A 132 5.03 -3.60 21.07
CA ASN A 132 5.21 -3.16 22.45
C ASN A 132 3.94 -3.35 23.30
N GLU A 133 2.77 -2.93 22.80
CA GLU A 133 1.50 -3.12 23.52
C GLU A 133 1.23 -4.61 23.77
N PHE A 134 1.45 -5.47 22.77
CA PHE A 134 1.31 -6.91 22.95
C PHE A 134 2.32 -7.48 23.97
N ALA A 135 3.55 -6.96 24.02
CA ALA A 135 4.53 -7.36 25.02
C ALA A 135 4.09 -6.96 26.44
N ASN A 136 3.57 -5.74 26.61
CA ASN A 136 3.05 -5.24 27.87
C ASN A 136 1.89 -6.10 28.37
N VAL A 137 0.90 -6.38 27.51
CA VAL A 137 -0.25 -7.23 27.85
C VAL A 137 0.19 -8.64 28.25
N ARG A 138 1.16 -9.24 27.55
CA ARG A 138 1.73 -10.55 27.94
C ARG A 138 2.37 -10.49 29.32
N GLN A 139 3.10 -9.43 29.64
CA GLN A 139 3.74 -9.25 30.94
C GLN A 139 2.69 -9.09 32.06
N GLU A 140 1.67 -8.27 31.85
CA GLU A 140 0.58 -8.08 32.81
C GLU A 140 -0.17 -9.38 33.09
N MET A 141 -0.49 -10.15 32.04
CA MET A 141 -1.13 -11.46 32.22
C MET A 141 -0.25 -12.44 33.00
N ALA A 142 1.06 -12.48 32.72
CA ALA A 142 1.99 -13.31 33.47
C ALA A 142 2.07 -12.91 34.95
N ASN A 143 2.12 -11.61 35.23
CA ASN A 143 2.11 -11.08 36.59
C ASN A 143 0.82 -11.44 37.33
N ASN A 144 -0.34 -11.24 36.70
CA ASN A 144 -1.64 -11.57 37.28
C ASN A 144 -1.76 -13.08 37.56
N GLN A 145 -1.30 -13.93 36.65
CA GLN A 145 -1.28 -15.37 36.86
C GLN A 145 -0.39 -15.77 38.05
N ALA A 146 0.77 -15.12 38.21
CA ALA A 146 1.65 -15.36 39.35
C ALA A 146 1.01 -14.93 40.68
N ILE A 147 0.34 -13.78 40.72
CA ILE A 147 -0.41 -13.30 41.89
C ILE A 147 -1.48 -14.32 42.27
N VAL A 148 -2.32 -14.71 41.32
CA VAL A 148 -3.39 -15.69 41.53
C VAL A 148 -2.84 -17.02 42.05
N ASN A 149 -1.76 -17.53 41.47
CA ASN A 149 -1.13 -18.77 41.92
C ASN A 149 -0.62 -18.66 43.37
N ASN A 150 -0.01 -17.54 43.73
CA ASN A 150 0.49 -17.29 45.08
C ASN A 150 -0.65 -17.18 46.10
N GLU A 151 -1.73 -16.46 45.78
CA GLU A 151 -2.91 -16.36 46.65
C GLU A 151 -3.56 -17.74 46.86
N PHE A 152 -3.73 -18.54 45.81
CA PHE A 152 -4.23 -19.90 45.95
C PHE A 152 -3.30 -20.79 46.78
N ALA A 153 -1.99 -20.65 46.65
CA ALA A 153 -1.03 -21.38 47.48
C ALA A 153 -1.16 -21.00 48.95
N ASN A 154 -1.29 -19.70 49.26
CA ASN A 154 -1.50 -19.21 50.62
C ASN A 154 -2.81 -19.73 51.22
N ILE A 155 -3.92 -19.66 50.47
CA ILE A 155 -5.22 -20.19 50.90
C ILE A 155 -5.12 -21.70 51.20
N ARG A 156 -4.45 -22.49 50.36
CA ARG A 156 -4.24 -23.92 50.61
C ARG A 156 -3.47 -24.16 51.90
N GLN A 157 -2.44 -23.37 52.19
CA GLN A 157 -1.68 -23.47 53.44
C GLN A 157 -2.53 -23.12 54.66
N GLU A 158 -3.32 -22.05 54.59
CA GLU A 158 -4.22 -21.65 55.67
C GLU A 158 -5.30 -22.72 55.93
N MET A 159 -5.91 -23.26 54.89
CA MET A 159 -6.87 -24.35 55.03
C MET A 159 -6.24 -25.60 55.66
N ALA A 160 -5.01 -25.96 55.27
CA ALA A 160 -4.30 -27.09 55.86
C ALA A 160 -3.99 -26.86 57.36
N LYS A 161 -3.59 -25.63 57.73
CA LYS A 161 -3.40 -25.25 59.14
C LYS A 161 -4.71 -25.35 59.92
N ASN A 162 -5.80 -24.81 59.37
CA ASN A 162 -7.12 -24.85 60.03
C ASN A 162 -7.62 -26.29 60.18
N GLN A 163 -7.44 -27.14 59.17
CA GLN A 163 -7.79 -28.56 59.27
C GLN A 163 -6.99 -29.26 60.38
N ALA A 164 -5.68 -29.00 60.47
CA ALA A 164 -4.84 -29.56 61.54
C ALA A 164 -5.26 -29.06 62.94
N ILE A 165 -5.65 -27.79 63.07
CA ILE A 165 -6.19 -27.25 64.32
C ILE A 165 -7.48 -28.00 64.70
N VAL A 166 -8.41 -28.13 63.75
CA VAL A 166 -9.68 -28.84 63.95
C VAL A 166 -9.43 -30.29 64.37
N ASP A 167 -8.54 -31.01 63.67
CA ASP A 167 -8.20 -32.40 63.99
C ASP A 167 -7.60 -32.54 65.40
N ASN A 168 -6.72 -31.62 65.79
CA ASN A 168 -6.10 -31.59 67.12
C ASN A 168 -7.10 -31.29 68.23
N GLU A 169 -8.02 -30.34 68.02
CA GLU A 169 -9.09 -30.03 68.98
C GLU A 169 -10.04 -31.22 69.15
N PHE A 170 -10.48 -31.86 68.05
CA PHE A 170 -11.30 -33.07 68.11
C PHE A 170 -10.60 -34.22 68.85
N ALA A 171 -9.31 -34.43 68.59
CA ALA A 171 -8.52 -35.45 69.31
C ALA A 171 -8.46 -35.17 70.82
N SER A 172 -8.23 -33.91 71.19
CA SER A 172 -8.17 -33.46 72.59
C SER A 172 -9.52 -33.66 73.30
N ILE A 173 -10.62 -33.24 72.66
CA ILE A 173 -11.98 -33.43 73.18
C ILE A 173 -12.30 -34.92 73.37
N LYS A 174 -11.94 -35.76 72.40
CA LYS A 174 -12.14 -37.22 72.49
C LYS A 174 -11.38 -37.84 73.67
N GLN A 175 -10.15 -37.40 73.89
CA GLN A 175 -9.34 -37.83 75.02
C GLN A 175 -9.98 -37.41 76.35
N GLU A 176 -10.42 -36.16 76.46
CA GLU A 176 -11.08 -35.64 77.66
C GLU A 176 -12.39 -36.38 77.97
N MET A 177 -13.23 -36.64 76.97
CA MET A 177 -14.45 -37.43 77.12
C MET A 177 -14.15 -38.84 77.62
N THR A 178 -13.14 -39.50 77.05
CA THR A 178 -12.73 -40.86 77.47
C THR A 178 -12.27 -40.86 78.93
N LYS A 179 -11.48 -39.85 79.34
CA LYS A 179 -11.04 -39.68 80.72
C LYS A 179 -12.23 -39.44 81.67
N ASN A 180 -13.16 -38.56 81.28
CA ASN A 180 -14.35 -38.28 82.07
C ASN A 180 -15.25 -39.52 82.23
N GLN A 181 -15.40 -40.32 81.17
CA GLN A 181 -16.12 -41.59 81.22
C GLN A 181 -15.45 -42.56 82.20
N ALA A 182 -14.13 -42.75 82.11
CA ALA A 182 -13.39 -43.61 83.04
C ALA A 182 -13.48 -43.14 84.50
N ILE A 183 -13.43 -41.83 84.74
CA ILE A 183 -13.62 -41.25 86.08
C ILE A 183 -15.04 -41.53 86.59
N ASN A 184 -16.07 -41.39 85.74
CA ASN A 184 -17.44 -41.69 86.11
C ASN A 184 -17.62 -43.18 86.45
N ASP A 185 -17.07 -44.08 85.63
CA ASP A 185 -17.09 -45.52 85.88
C ASP A 185 -16.43 -45.86 87.22
N GLN A 186 -15.26 -45.25 87.50
CA GLN A 186 -14.56 -45.40 88.78
C GLN A 186 -15.41 -44.92 89.96
N LYS A 187 -16.10 -43.77 89.84
CA LYS A 187 -16.99 -43.26 90.89
C LYS A 187 -18.18 -44.18 91.12
N PHE A 188 -18.79 -44.72 90.08
CA PHE A 188 -19.89 -45.69 90.22
C PHE A 188 -19.44 -46.97 90.94
N GLU A 189 -18.26 -47.50 90.60
CA GLU A 189 -17.69 -48.66 91.31
C GLU A 189 -17.33 -48.34 92.77
N GLN A 190 -16.81 -47.14 93.06
CA GLN A 190 -16.62 -46.68 94.44
C GLN A 190 -17.94 -46.64 95.23
N VAL A 191 -19.01 -46.13 94.63
CA VAL A 191 -20.35 -46.11 95.24
C VAL A 191 -20.86 -47.53 95.47
N ARG A 192 -20.78 -48.40 94.47
CA ARG A 192 -21.20 -49.80 94.57
C ARG A 192 -20.45 -50.55 95.68
N THR A 193 -19.13 -50.39 95.76
CA THR A 193 -18.32 -51.02 96.80
C THR A 193 -18.60 -50.46 98.19
N ALA A 194 -18.90 -49.15 98.31
CA ALA A 194 -19.34 -48.55 99.56
C ALA A 194 -20.68 -49.13 100.04
N PHE A 195 -21.66 -49.30 99.14
CA PHE A 195 -22.94 -49.96 99.43
C PHE A 195 -22.74 -51.41 99.90
N ALA A 196 -21.95 -52.21 99.17
CA ALA A 196 -21.68 -53.60 99.56
C ALA A 196 -21.04 -53.71 100.97
N ARG A 197 -20.10 -52.80 101.31
CA ARG A 197 -19.54 -52.73 102.66
C ARG A 197 -20.57 -52.35 103.71
N MET A 198 -21.48 -51.45 103.39
CA MET A 198 -22.58 -51.04 104.28
C MET A 198 -23.54 -52.21 104.53
N GLU A 199 -23.96 -52.93 103.50
CA GLU A 199 -24.80 -54.13 103.61
C GLU A 199 -24.14 -55.20 104.49
N SER A 200 -22.83 -55.44 104.30
CA SER A 200 -22.05 -56.36 105.13
C SER A 200 -22.00 -55.93 106.61
N LYS A 201 -21.79 -54.64 106.88
CA LYS A 201 -21.82 -54.08 108.24
C LYS A 201 -23.20 -54.20 108.88
N ILE A 202 -24.27 -53.91 108.13
CA ILE A 202 -25.66 -54.06 108.58
C ILE A 202 -25.93 -55.52 108.95
N THR A 203 -25.59 -56.46 108.07
CA THR A 203 -25.76 -57.91 108.29
C THR A 203 -24.98 -58.38 109.51
N THR A 204 -23.74 -57.92 109.68
CA THR A 204 -22.90 -58.26 110.84
C THR A 204 -23.49 -57.71 112.14
N SER A 205 -23.96 -56.46 112.13
CA SER A 205 -24.63 -55.82 113.27
C SER A 205 -25.91 -56.57 113.65
N GLN A 206 -26.76 -56.89 112.67
CA GLN A 206 -27.97 -57.70 112.85
C GLN A 206 -27.65 -59.06 113.47
N ASN A 207 -26.67 -59.80 112.92
CA ASN A 207 -26.24 -61.10 113.46
C ASN A 207 -25.72 -61.00 114.90
N THR A 208 -25.00 -59.92 115.22
CA THR A 208 -24.49 -59.69 116.58
C THR A 208 -25.63 -59.38 117.55
N MET A 209 -26.60 -58.55 117.15
CA MET A 209 -27.82 -58.30 117.93
C MET A 209 -28.63 -59.56 118.16
N ILE A 210 -28.82 -60.41 117.14
CA ILE A 210 -29.50 -61.71 117.28
C ILE A 210 -28.78 -62.58 118.31
N LYS A 211 -27.44 -62.68 118.26
CA LYS A 211 -26.66 -63.42 119.26
C LYS A 211 -26.89 -62.88 120.68
N TRP A 212 -26.88 -61.56 120.87
CA TRP A 212 -27.17 -60.94 122.17
C TRP A 212 -28.60 -61.21 122.64
N ILE A 213 -29.60 -61.08 121.76
CA ILE A 213 -31.02 -61.38 122.09
C ILE A 213 -31.18 -62.85 122.50
N ILE A 214 -30.59 -63.79 121.77
CA ILE A 214 -30.59 -65.22 122.11
C ILE A 214 -29.88 -65.45 123.45
N ALA A 215 -28.73 -64.85 123.70
CA ALA A 215 -28.00 -64.98 124.96
C ALA A 215 -28.82 -64.45 126.15
N ILE A 216 -29.49 -63.30 126.00
CA ILE A 216 -30.40 -62.74 127.00
C ILE A 216 -31.58 -63.67 127.23
N PHE A 217 -32.18 -64.21 126.17
CA PHE A 217 -33.29 -65.16 126.26
C PHE A 217 -32.88 -66.43 127.00
N ILE A 218 -31.76 -67.07 126.62
CA ILE A 218 -31.20 -68.24 127.31
C ILE A 218 -30.98 -67.92 128.79
N ALA A 219 -30.30 -66.80 129.12
CA ALA A 219 -30.05 -66.39 130.50
C ALA A 219 -31.35 -66.18 131.31
N SER A 220 -32.40 -65.61 130.70
CA SER A 220 -33.70 -65.44 131.35
C SER A 220 -34.41 -66.77 131.60
N THR A 221 -34.34 -67.72 130.65
CA THR A 221 -34.94 -69.05 130.82
C THR A 221 -34.22 -69.88 131.88
N THR A 222 -32.88 -69.86 131.94
CA THR A 222 -32.12 -70.53 133.01
C THR A 222 -32.40 -69.92 134.38
N LEU A 223 -32.57 -68.60 134.48
CA LEU A 223 -32.99 -67.93 135.70
C LEU A 223 -34.38 -68.40 136.13
N ASN A 224 -35.36 -68.43 135.22
CA ASN A 224 -36.72 -68.89 135.49
C ASN A 224 -36.76 -70.36 135.94
N ILE A 225 -36.01 -71.26 135.27
CA ILE A 225 -35.89 -72.67 135.68
C ILE A 225 -35.26 -72.78 137.07
N SER A 226 -34.23 -71.98 137.38
CA SER A 226 -33.59 -71.98 138.69
C SER A 226 -34.52 -71.48 139.80
N LEU A 227 -35.34 -70.47 139.51
CA LEU A 227 -36.39 -69.99 140.43
C LEU A 227 -37.48 -71.04 140.66
N MET A 228 -37.92 -71.77 139.62
CA MET A 228 -38.86 -72.88 139.80
C MET A 228 -38.28 -73.99 140.70
N LYS A 229 -36.99 -74.34 140.56
CA LYS A 229 -36.33 -75.33 141.45
C LYS A 229 -36.20 -74.89 142.91
N LEU A 230 -36.35 -73.60 143.22
CA LEU A 230 -36.35 -73.09 144.59
C LEU A 230 -37.76 -73.06 145.22
N LEU A 231 -38.80 -73.20 144.40
CA LEU A 231 -40.21 -73.09 144.80
C LEU A 231 -40.95 -74.44 144.84
N PHE A 232 -40.28 -75.55 144.51
CA PHE A 232 -40.77 -76.93 144.61
C PHE A 232 -39.70 -77.81 145.26
#